data_AF-F6FVS9-F1
#
_entry.id   AF-F6FVS9-F1
#
_cell.length_a   1.000
_cell.length_b   1.000
_cell.length_c   1.000
_cell.angle_alpha   90.00
_cell.angle_beta   90.00
_cell.angle_gamma   90.00
#
_symmetry.space_group_name_H-M   'P 1'
#
loop_
_entity.id
_entity.type
_entity.pdbx_description
1 polymer ?
#
loop_
_entity_poly.entity_id
_entity_poly.type
_entity_poly.pdbx_seq_one_letter_code
_entity_poly.pdbx_strand_id
1 'polypeptide(L)'
;MLGRGKHRNPKKGACFMELASFLAGERWSDHPQCTHPLLAMLARAVNDLTSDEARPKLAPLIPSVIGLTSDDPHWDVRIALRAAQTALPVAPADRQQTLAVAIIGAERMLDVLDERPPGTLAPESEEALAAVPRTAEWARRFCEGTHVRPKRFVRDAAPSVVSTAVQGISEAFVPDVDDRLRELLTATIEDARRWAGRSDDAPPALAPEVWAPVVKPAAAEV
;
A
#
# COMPACT_ATOMS: atom_id res chain seq x y z
N MET A 1 14.22 -15.93 -0.49
CA MET A 1 13.00 -16.36 -1.21
C MET A 1 12.48 -15.18 -2.03
N LEU A 2 12.02 -14.14 -1.34
CA LEU A 2 11.53 -12.94 -2.00
C LEU A 2 12.66 -12.14 -2.65
N GLY A 3 12.44 -11.72 -3.90
CA GLY A 3 13.33 -10.85 -4.67
C GLY A 3 12.61 -9.59 -5.12
N ARG A 4 13.38 -8.60 -5.58
CA ARG A 4 12.86 -7.35 -6.14
C ARG A 4 12.34 -7.56 -7.56
N GLY A 5 11.29 -6.83 -7.92
CA GLY A 5 10.74 -6.80 -9.25
C GLY A 5 10.10 -8.12 -9.69
N LYS A 6 9.82 -8.19 -11.01
CA LYS A 6 9.11 -9.31 -11.62
C LYS A 6 10.05 -10.45 -12.02
N HIS A 7 9.64 -11.67 -11.75
CA HIS A 7 10.33 -12.90 -12.12
C HIS A 7 9.57 -13.65 -13.22
N ARG A 8 10.30 -14.20 -14.19
CA ARG A 8 9.68 -14.94 -15.30
C ARG A 8 9.03 -16.26 -14.86
N ASN A 9 9.52 -16.86 -13.78
CA ASN A 9 9.05 -18.14 -13.24
C ASN A 9 9.59 -18.38 -11.80
N PRO A 10 9.00 -19.33 -11.06
CA PRO A 10 9.39 -19.64 -9.67
C PRO A 10 10.86 -20.03 -9.45
N LYS A 11 11.56 -20.50 -10.48
CA LYS A 11 12.97 -20.93 -10.36
C LYS A 11 13.94 -19.75 -10.28
N LYS A 12 13.47 -18.52 -10.44
CA LYS A 12 14.27 -17.29 -10.42
C LYS A 12 14.10 -16.46 -9.15
N GLY A 13 13.28 -16.91 -8.20
CA GLY A 13 12.77 -16.07 -7.12
C GLY A 13 11.27 -15.83 -7.28
N ALA A 14 10.73 -15.05 -6.36
CA ALA A 14 9.36 -14.55 -6.39
C ALA A 14 9.33 -13.15 -5.79
N CYS A 15 8.51 -12.24 -6.29
CA CYS A 15 8.05 -11.12 -5.48
C CYS A 15 6.87 -11.57 -4.60
N PHE A 16 6.44 -10.69 -3.70
CA PHE A 16 5.27 -10.91 -2.85
C PHE A 16 4.03 -11.38 -3.63
N MET A 17 3.67 -10.65 -4.70
CA MET A 17 2.43 -10.92 -5.45
C MET A 17 2.53 -12.13 -6.38
N GLU A 18 3.73 -12.49 -6.83
CA GLU A 18 3.94 -13.73 -7.59
C GLU A 18 3.68 -14.96 -6.73
N LEU A 19 4.20 -14.95 -5.50
CA LEU A 19 3.91 -16.03 -4.56
C LEU A 19 2.42 -16.04 -4.17
N ALA A 20 1.79 -14.87 -3.98
CA ALA A 20 0.35 -14.80 -3.76
C ALA A 20 -0.45 -15.43 -4.93
N SER A 21 -0.09 -15.10 -6.17
CA SER A 21 -0.73 -15.68 -7.37
C SER A 21 -0.63 -17.20 -7.39
N PHE A 22 0.55 -17.73 -7.08
CA PHE A 22 0.81 -19.16 -7.03
C PHE A 22 -0.02 -19.85 -5.94
N LEU A 23 -0.05 -19.29 -4.73
CA LEU A 23 -0.84 -19.84 -3.62
C LEU A 23 -2.35 -19.76 -3.87
N ALA A 24 -2.81 -18.78 -4.63
CA ALA A 24 -4.20 -18.66 -5.07
C ALA A 24 -4.56 -19.63 -6.21
N GLY A 25 -3.60 -20.41 -6.73
CA GLY A 25 -3.81 -21.30 -7.87
C GLY A 25 -3.89 -20.58 -9.22
N GLU A 26 -3.50 -19.30 -9.27
CA GLU A 26 -3.47 -18.51 -10.50
C GLU A 26 -2.20 -18.77 -11.32
N ARG A 27 -2.20 -18.23 -12.55
CA ARG A 27 -0.98 -18.17 -13.35
C ARG A 27 0.03 -17.26 -12.64
N TRP A 28 1.30 -17.69 -12.61
CA TRP A 28 2.42 -16.90 -12.11
C TRP A 28 2.41 -15.46 -12.67
N SER A 29 2.13 -14.50 -11.80
CA SER A 29 2.01 -13.09 -12.15
C SER A 29 2.24 -12.21 -10.93
N ASP A 30 2.94 -11.09 -11.12
CA ASP A 30 3.03 -10.02 -10.12
C ASP A 30 1.78 -9.12 -10.11
N HIS A 31 0.85 -9.33 -11.06
CA HIS A 31 -0.47 -8.69 -11.13
C HIS A 31 -1.57 -9.77 -11.08
N PRO A 32 -1.78 -10.44 -9.93
CA PRO A 32 -2.81 -11.46 -9.80
C PRO A 32 -4.22 -10.86 -9.73
N GLN A 33 -5.22 -11.70 -9.99
CA GLN A 33 -6.64 -11.36 -9.83
C GLN A 33 -7.12 -11.59 -8.38
N CYS A 34 -6.41 -12.41 -7.60
CA CYS A 34 -6.79 -12.78 -6.24
C CYS A 34 -6.67 -11.65 -5.22
N THR A 35 -6.19 -10.46 -5.62
CA THR A 35 -5.97 -9.33 -4.73
C THR A 35 -6.33 -8.04 -5.46
N HIS A 36 -6.92 -7.08 -4.72
CA HIS A 36 -7.31 -5.78 -5.21
C HIS A 36 -6.12 -5.07 -5.90
N PRO A 37 -6.28 -4.51 -7.11
CA PRO A 37 -5.16 -4.00 -7.91
C PRO A 37 -4.26 -2.99 -7.18
N LEU A 38 -4.85 -2.05 -6.42
CA LEU A 38 -4.08 -1.06 -5.68
C LEU A 38 -3.35 -1.66 -4.47
N LEU A 39 -3.93 -2.66 -3.80
CA LEU A 39 -3.27 -3.39 -2.72
C LEU A 39 -2.10 -4.24 -3.26
N ALA A 40 -2.30 -4.89 -4.41
CA ALA A 40 -1.23 -5.63 -5.09
C ALA A 40 -0.09 -4.71 -5.54
N MET A 41 -0.40 -3.48 -5.96
CA MET A 41 0.59 -2.47 -6.28
C MET A 41 1.35 -1.99 -5.03
N LEU A 42 0.66 -1.71 -3.92
CA LEU A 42 1.29 -1.39 -2.64
C LEU A 42 2.25 -2.51 -2.19
N ALA A 43 1.79 -3.75 -2.21
CA ALA A 43 2.58 -4.91 -1.79
C ALA A 43 3.85 -5.10 -2.63
N ARG A 44 3.77 -4.87 -3.95
CA ARG A 44 4.96 -4.88 -4.83
C ARG A 44 5.92 -3.75 -4.51
N ALA A 45 5.42 -2.52 -4.36
CA ALA A 45 6.25 -1.37 -4.05
C ALA A 45 6.98 -1.56 -2.70
N VAL A 46 6.27 -2.06 -1.68
CA VAL A 46 6.85 -2.41 -0.38
C VAL A 46 7.91 -3.51 -0.55
N ASN A 47 7.59 -4.62 -1.23
CA ASN A 47 8.56 -5.70 -1.48
C ASN A 47 9.85 -5.20 -2.14
N ASP A 48 9.72 -4.32 -3.12
CA ASP A 48 10.85 -3.83 -3.91
C ASP A 48 11.70 -2.83 -3.12
N LEU A 49 11.09 -2.01 -2.27
CA LEU A 49 11.79 -0.99 -1.47
C LEU A 49 12.25 -1.48 -0.09
N THR A 50 11.77 -2.62 0.39
CA THR A 50 12.35 -3.30 1.56
C THR A 50 13.75 -3.81 1.25
N SER A 51 14.67 -3.70 2.21
CA SER A 51 16.04 -4.22 2.11
C SER A 51 16.05 -5.75 1.91
N ASP A 52 17.15 -6.28 1.34
CA ASP A 52 17.28 -7.73 1.14
C ASP A 52 17.24 -8.52 2.45
N GLU A 53 17.80 -7.96 3.51
CA GLU A 53 17.83 -8.57 4.85
C GLU A 53 16.42 -8.63 5.48
N ALA A 54 15.63 -7.57 5.32
CA ALA A 54 14.29 -7.49 5.91
C ALA A 54 13.21 -8.15 5.05
N ARG A 55 13.38 -8.27 3.73
CA ARG A 55 12.35 -8.79 2.81
C ARG A 55 11.75 -10.15 3.20
N PRO A 56 12.52 -11.14 3.72
CA PRO A 56 11.94 -12.39 4.23
C PRO A 56 10.85 -12.20 5.29
N LYS A 57 10.88 -11.11 6.07
CA LYS A 57 9.87 -10.78 7.08
C LYS A 57 8.49 -10.43 6.48
N LEU A 58 8.42 -10.15 5.18
CA LEU A 58 7.16 -9.91 4.47
C LEU A 58 6.43 -11.22 4.11
N ALA A 59 7.17 -12.34 3.96
CA ALA A 59 6.60 -13.60 3.47
C ALA A 59 5.40 -14.11 4.29
N PRO A 60 5.37 -14.03 5.63
CA PRO A 60 4.22 -14.43 6.43
C PRO A 60 2.91 -13.68 6.10
N LEU A 61 2.98 -12.49 5.48
CA LEU A 61 1.81 -11.69 5.10
C LEU A 61 1.21 -12.12 3.75
N ILE A 62 1.88 -12.98 2.97
CA ILE A 62 1.45 -13.29 1.59
C ILE A 62 0.07 -13.98 1.54
N PRO A 63 -0.25 -14.96 2.40
CA PRO A 63 -1.56 -15.60 2.33
C PRO A 63 -2.73 -14.67 2.72
N SER A 64 -2.46 -13.59 3.47
CA SER A 64 -3.53 -12.73 4.00
C SER A 64 -4.13 -11.78 2.97
N VAL A 65 -3.47 -11.54 1.83
CA VAL A 65 -4.00 -10.75 0.70
C VAL A 65 -4.89 -11.55 -0.25
N ILE A 66 -4.90 -12.88 -0.15
CA ILE A 66 -5.62 -13.75 -1.08
C ILE A 66 -7.13 -13.65 -0.81
N GLY A 67 -7.88 -13.38 -1.89
CA GLY A 67 -9.32 -13.17 -1.88
C GLY A 67 -9.74 -11.75 -1.47
N LEU A 68 -8.79 -10.84 -1.18
CA LEU A 68 -9.12 -9.45 -0.87
C LEU A 68 -9.31 -8.67 -2.18
N THR A 69 -10.51 -8.76 -2.75
CA THR A 69 -10.90 -8.11 -4.00
C THR A 69 -12.16 -7.28 -3.80
N SER A 70 -12.31 -6.20 -4.58
CA SER A 70 -13.47 -5.31 -4.51
C SER A 70 -13.50 -4.43 -5.77
N ASP A 71 -14.70 -4.06 -6.21
CA ASP A 71 -14.92 -2.99 -7.21
C ASP A 71 -15.43 -1.70 -6.53
N ASP A 72 -15.50 -1.67 -5.20
CA ASP A 72 -15.92 -0.50 -4.43
C ASP A 72 -14.83 0.58 -4.45
N PRO A 73 -15.10 1.78 -4.99
CA PRO A 73 -14.11 2.86 -5.05
C PRO A 73 -13.60 3.32 -3.67
N HIS A 74 -14.29 3.00 -2.57
CA HIS A 74 -13.78 3.27 -1.22
C HIS A 74 -12.44 2.60 -0.95
N TRP A 75 -12.20 1.42 -1.54
CA TRP A 75 -10.95 0.68 -1.32
C TRP A 75 -9.76 1.46 -1.87
N ASP A 76 -9.83 1.95 -3.10
CA ASP A 76 -8.77 2.76 -3.70
C ASP A 76 -8.46 4.01 -2.86
N VAL A 77 -9.51 4.71 -2.44
CA VAL A 77 -9.39 5.96 -1.67
C VAL A 77 -8.79 5.71 -0.30
N ARG A 78 -9.27 4.69 0.42
CA ARG A 78 -8.81 4.38 1.77
C ARG A 78 -7.41 3.79 1.80
N ILE A 79 -7.03 2.97 0.81
CA ILE A 79 -5.65 2.47 0.65
C ILE A 79 -4.69 3.64 0.37
N ALA A 80 -5.04 4.53 -0.55
CA ALA A 80 -4.22 5.71 -0.85
C ALA A 80 -4.11 6.65 0.36
N LEU A 81 -5.21 6.88 1.08
CA LEU A 81 -5.23 7.70 2.30
C LEU A 81 -4.35 7.10 3.39
N ARG A 82 -4.47 5.80 3.66
CA ARG A 82 -3.63 5.07 4.63
C ARG A 82 -2.14 5.25 4.30
N ALA A 83 -1.76 5.00 3.04
CA ALA A 83 -0.38 5.17 2.60
C ALA A 83 0.11 6.62 2.79
N ALA A 84 -0.71 7.60 2.44
CA ALA A 84 -0.35 9.01 2.59
C ALA A 84 -0.21 9.43 4.06
N GLN A 85 -1.15 9.03 4.92
CA GLN A 85 -1.12 9.30 6.36
C GLN A 85 0.13 8.71 7.02
N THR A 86 0.49 7.47 6.69
CA THR A 86 1.67 6.80 7.26
C THR A 86 2.98 7.44 6.79
N ALA A 87 3.07 7.82 5.51
CA ALA A 87 4.29 8.37 4.94
C ALA A 87 4.54 9.83 5.31
N LEU A 88 3.49 10.65 5.40
CA LEU A 88 3.61 12.11 5.52
C LEU A 88 4.54 12.58 6.65
N PRO A 89 4.47 12.05 7.88
CA PRO A 89 5.29 12.56 9.00
C PRO A 89 6.79 12.32 8.83
N VAL A 90 7.18 11.30 8.07
CA VAL A 90 8.59 10.88 7.91
C VAL A 90 9.16 11.18 6.53
N ALA A 91 8.31 11.46 5.55
CA ALA A 91 8.73 11.70 4.18
C ALA A 91 9.62 12.94 4.06
N PRO A 92 10.57 12.95 3.10
CA PRO A 92 11.29 14.15 2.68
C PRO A 92 10.36 15.31 2.29
N ALA A 93 10.82 16.55 2.49
CA ALA A 93 9.98 17.75 2.40
C ALA A 93 9.30 17.95 1.03
N ASP A 94 9.98 17.60 -0.06
CA ASP A 94 9.46 17.61 -1.43
C ASP A 94 8.30 16.62 -1.63
N ARG A 95 8.38 15.46 -0.97
CA ARG A 95 7.30 14.45 -0.98
C ARG A 95 6.15 14.80 -0.04
N GLN A 96 6.42 15.46 1.09
CA GLN A 96 5.38 15.88 2.05
C GLN A 96 4.30 16.76 1.41
N GLN A 97 4.66 17.64 0.48
CA GLN A 97 3.69 18.48 -0.23
C GLN A 97 2.66 17.63 -1.00
N THR A 98 3.16 16.65 -1.76
CA THR A 98 2.30 15.75 -2.53
C THR A 98 1.41 14.91 -1.61
N LEU A 99 1.98 14.39 -0.52
CA LEU A 99 1.25 13.54 0.43
C LEU A 99 0.19 14.34 1.21
N ALA A 100 0.48 15.58 1.62
CA ALA A 100 -0.51 16.44 2.29
C ALA A 100 -1.69 16.79 1.37
N VAL A 101 -1.42 17.09 0.09
CA VAL A 101 -2.47 17.28 -0.92
C VAL A 101 -3.26 15.99 -1.14
N ALA A 102 -2.59 14.84 -1.14
CA ALA A 102 -3.23 13.54 -1.28
C ALA A 102 -4.21 13.24 -0.14
N ILE A 103 -3.84 13.51 1.12
CA ILE A 103 -4.72 13.34 2.30
C ILE A 103 -5.97 14.20 2.14
N ILE A 104 -5.83 15.50 1.86
CA ILE A 104 -6.96 16.41 1.68
C ILE A 104 -7.84 15.96 0.50
N GLY A 105 -7.23 15.55 -0.61
CA GLY A 105 -7.94 15.06 -1.79
C GLY A 105 -8.71 13.76 -1.54
N ALA A 106 -8.13 12.82 -0.81
CA ALA A 106 -8.76 11.56 -0.45
C ALA A 106 -9.91 11.75 0.56
N GLU A 107 -9.74 12.63 1.55
CA GLU A 107 -10.82 12.96 2.49
C GLU A 107 -12.00 13.64 1.79
N ARG A 108 -11.74 14.58 0.87
CA ARG A 108 -12.81 15.16 0.03
C ARG A 108 -13.48 14.12 -0.87
N MET A 109 -12.73 13.09 -1.29
CA MET A 109 -13.33 11.99 -2.05
C MET A 109 -14.28 11.18 -1.17
N LEU A 110 -13.88 10.88 0.06
CA LEU A 110 -14.74 10.24 1.04
C LEU A 110 -15.94 11.13 1.39
N ASP A 111 -15.81 12.45 1.45
CA ASP A 111 -16.97 13.35 1.62
C ASP A 111 -18.01 13.16 0.52
N VAL A 112 -17.55 12.97 -0.73
CA VAL A 112 -18.44 12.70 -1.87
C VAL A 112 -19.03 11.30 -1.82
N LEU A 113 -18.22 10.28 -1.51
CA LEU A 113 -18.67 8.88 -1.52
C LEU A 113 -19.58 8.53 -0.33
N ASP A 114 -19.28 9.07 0.85
CA ASP A 114 -19.99 8.82 2.11
C ASP A 114 -21.00 9.94 2.44
N GLU A 115 -21.23 10.90 1.54
CA GLU A 115 -22.12 12.07 1.73
C GLU A 115 -21.84 12.88 3.01
N ARG A 116 -20.55 13.04 3.36
CA ARG A 116 -20.12 13.77 4.57
C ARG A 116 -20.07 15.29 4.32
N PRO A 117 -20.13 16.12 5.37
CA PRO A 117 -19.89 17.55 5.24
C PRO A 117 -18.55 17.85 4.55
N PRO A 118 -18.49 18.79 3.59
CA PRO A 118 -17.25 19.10 2.88
C PRO A 118 -16.12 19.55 3.81
N GLY A 119 -14.95 18.95 3.65
CA GLY A 119 -13.77 19.25 4.46
C GLY A 119 -13.70 18.45 5.76
N THR A 120 -14.48 17.37 5.89
CA THR A 120 -14.36 16.45 7.02
C THR A 120 -12.99 15.75 6.97
N LEU A 121 -12.31 15.66 8.10
CA LEU A 121 -11.06 14.91 8.25
C LEU A 121 -11.27 13.82 9.30
N ALA A 122 -10.79 12.60 9.01
CA ALA A 122 -10.66 11.57 10.02
C ALA A 122 -9.54 11.95 11.03
N PRO A 123 -9.59 11.46 12.28
CA PRO A 123 -8.56 11.74 13.28
C PRO A 123 -7.13 11.46 12.81
N GLU A 124 -6.92 10.37 12.07
CA GLU A 124 -5.61 10.00 11.52
C GLU A 124 -5.11 10.99 10.45
N SER A 125 -6.03 11.59 9.68
CA SER A 125 -5.71 12.66 8.73
C SER A 125 -5.35 13.95 9.44
N GLU A 126 -6.06 14.30 10.50
CA GLU A 126 -5.75 15.46 11.34
C GLU A 126 -4.37 15.31 11.98
N GLU A 127 -4.08 14.15 12.56
CA GLU A 127 -2.80 13.82 13.19
C GLU A 127 -1.63 13.90 12.19
N ALA A 128 -1.77 13.24 11.04
CA ALA A 128 -0.73 13.25 10.00
C ALA A 128 -0.43 14.67 9.49
N LEU A 129 -1.47 15.48 9.26
CA LEU A 129 -1.30 16.89 8.84
C LEU A 129 -0.72 17.76 9.96
N ALA A 130 -1.06 17.50 11.22
CA ALA A 130 -0.53 18.23 12.37
C ALA A 130 0.98 17.99 12.58
N ALA A 131 1.51 16.84 12.15
CA ALA A 131 2.95 16.56 12.19
C ALA A 131 3.78 17.47 11.27
N VAL A 132 3.16 18.07 10.23
CA VAL A 132 3.83 18.90 9.22
C VAL A 132 3.09 20.23 8.99
N PRO A 133 2.94 21.09 10.02
CA PRO A 133 1.96 22.18 10.03
C PRO A 133 2.14 23.19 8.89
N ARG A 134 3.39 23.53 8.53
CA ARG A 134 3.69 24.43 7.40
C ARG A 134 3.26 23.84 6.06
N THR A 135 3.55 22.55 5.85
CA THR A 135 3.17 21.83 4.64
C THR A 135 1.67 21.64 4.56
N ALA A 136 1.02 21.33 5.69
CA ALA A 136 -0.43 21.18 5.78
C ALA A 136 -1.16 22.51 5.48
N GLU A 137 -0.70 23.64 6.02
CA GLU A 137 -1.26 24.96 5.70
C GLU A 137 -1.14 25.27 4.20
N TRP A 138 0.04 25.05 3.62
CA TRP A 138 0.26 25.21 2.18
C TRP A 138 -0.69 24.30 1.37
N ALA A 139 -0.81 23.03 1.75
CA ALA A 139 -1.65 22.07 1.03
C ALA A 139 -3.14 22.44 1.09
N ARG A 140 -3.62 22.95 2.23
CA ARG A 140 -4.99 23.48 2.36
C ARG A 140 -5.26 24.60 1.36
N ARG A 141 -4.37 25.60 1.31
CA ARG A 141 -4.47 26.72 0.35
C ARG A 141 -4.39 26.23 -1.10
N PHE A 142 -3.48 25.30 -1.39
CA PHE A 142 -3.34 24.72 -2.72
C PHE A 142 -4.63 24.01 -3.17
N CYS A 143 -5.34 23.36 -2.24
CA CYS A 143 -6.58 22.66 -2.52
C CYS A 143 -7.81 23.56 -2.55
N GLU A 144 -7.73 24.84 -2.19
CA GLU A 144 -8.89 25.75 -2.23
C GLU A 144 -9.48 25.83 -3.66
N GLY A 145 -10.80 25.79 -3.77
CA GLY A 145 -11.52 25.81 -5.06
C GLY A 145 -11.37 24.55 -5.94
N THR A 146 -10.52 23.59 -5.55
CA THR A 146 -10.30 22.36 -6.32
C THR A 146 -11.42 21.35 -6.06
N HIS A 147 -12.04 20.87 -7.15
CA HIS A 147 -13.08 19.85 -7.12
C HIS A 147 -12.50 18.48 -7.47
N VAL A 148 -12.70 17.50 -6.59
CA VAL A 148 -12.28 16.12 -6.84
C VAL A 148 -13.29 15.41 -7.74
N ARG A 149 -12.81 14.56 -8.66
CA ARG A 149 -13.66 13.74 -9.54
C ARG A 149 -13.39 12.26 -9.27
N PRO A 150 -14.38 11.46 -8.81
CA PRO A 150 -14.15 10.09 -8.37
C PRO A 150 -13.40 9.21 -9.36
N LYS A 151 -13.88 9.14 -10.61
CA LYS A 151 -13.26 8.31 -11.65
C LYS A 151 -11.80 8.67 -11.95
N ARG A 152 -11.43 9.96 -11.89
CA ARG A 152 -10.06 10.42 -12.16
C ARG A 152 -9.16 10.13 -10.97
N PHE A 153 -9.68 10.28 -9.76
CA PHE A 153 -8.94 9.99 -8.54
C PHE A 153 -8.55 8.52 -8.46
N VAL A 154 -9.52 7.62 -8.61
CA VAL A 154 -9.29 6.16 -8.57
C VAL A 154 -8.29 5.72 -9.62
N ARG A 155 -8.45 6.16 -10.87
CA ARG A 155 -7.60 5.72 -11.99
C ARG A 155 -6.19 6.30 -11.94
N ASP A 156 -6.06 7.60 -11.64
CA ASP A 156 -4.81 8.33 -11.85
C ASP A 156 -4.13 8.70 -10.53
N ALA A 157 -4.90 9.18 -9.55
CA ALA A 157 -4.33 9.74 -8.32
C ALA A 157 -3.93 8.64 -7.33
N ALA A 158 -4.81 7.67 -7.05
CA ALA A 158 -4.55 6.66 -6.03
C ALA A 158 -3.26 5.85 -6.29
N PRO A 159 -2.97 5.40 -7.53
CA PRO A 159 -1.70 4.74 -7.83
C PRO A 159 -0.46 5.62 -7.56
N SER A 160 -0.51 6.88 -7.98
CA SER A 160 0.57 7.84 -7.76
C SER A 160 0.79 8.12 -6.28
N VAL A 161 -0.29 8.28 -5.50
CA VAL A 161 -0.22 8.53 -4.05
C VAL A 161 0.49 7.39 -3.33
N VAL A 162 0.09 6.14 -3.60
CA VAL A 162 0.73 4.96 -3.00
C VAL A 162 2.21 4.90 -3.40
N SER A 163 2.54 5.12 -4.68
CA SER A 163 3.95 5.13 -5.12
C SER A 163 4.76 6.21 -4.39
N THR A 164 4.22 7.43 -4.27
CA THR A 164 4.88 8.53 -3.57
C THR A 164 5.05 8.23 -2.08
N ALA A 165 4.07 7.61 -1.45
CA ALA A 165 4.09 7.26 -0.04
C ALA A 165 5.16 6.21 0.28
N VAL A 166 5.17 5.09 -0.44
CA VAL A 166 6.16 4.01 -0.21
C VAL A 166 7.57 4.52 -0.47
N GLN A 167 7.79 5.28 -1.55
CA GLN A 167 9.09 5.91 -1.81
C GLN A 167 9.46 6.94 -0.74
N GLY A 168 8.50 7.71 -0.24
CA GLY A 168 8.71 8.67 0.83
C GLY A 168 9.15 8.03 2.14
N ILE A 169 8.62 6.84 2.46
CA ILE A 169 9.10 6.04 3.59
C ILE A 169 10.49 5.47 3.30
N SER A 170 10.73 4.95 2.09
CA SER A 170 12.04 4.35 1.76
C SER A 170 13.20 5.34 1.75
N GLU A 171 12.92 6.61 1.45
CA GLU A 171 13.89 7.70 1.40
C GLU A 171 13.90 8.53 2.70
N ALA A 172 13.09 8.15 3.70
CA ALA A 172 13.04 8.84 4.97
C ALA A 172 14.37 8.69 5.72
N PHE A 173 14.81 9.77 6.37
CA PHE A 173 16.03 9.77 7.18
C PHE A 173 15.72 9.24 8.60
N VAL A 174 15.29 7.99 8.69
CA VAL A 174 14.90 7.30 9.94
C VAL A 174 15.52 5.90 9.98
N PRO A 175 15.81 5.34 11.17
CA PRO A 175 16.48 4.05 11.28
C PRO A 175 15.57 2.83 11.02
N ASP A 176 14.25 3.02 11.01
CA ASP A 176 13.21 1.98 11.04
C ASP A 176 12.42 1.85 9.71
N VAL A 177 13.04 2.22 8.57
CA VAL A 177 12.40 2.23 7.24
C VAL A 177 11.72 0.90 6.89
N ASP A 178 12.42 -0.23 7.03
CA ASP A 178 11.89 -1.54 6.67
C ASP A 178 10.69 -1.94 7.55
N ASP A 179 10.75 -1.61 8.84
CA ASP A 179 9.66 -1.89 9.78
C ASP A 179 8.43 -1.03 9.46
N ARG A 180 8.62 0.26 9.11
CA ARG A 180 7.53 1.14 8.66
C ARG A 180 6.88 0.67 7.36
N LEU A 181 7.66 0.21 6.39
CA LEU A 181 7.14 -0.34 5.14
C LEU A 181 6.31 -1.61 5.38
N ARG A 182 6.81 -2.49 6.25
CA ARG A 182 6.09 -3.69 6.66
C ARG A 182 4.82 -3.36 7.45
N GLU A 183 4.88 -2.40 8.35
CA GLU A 183 3.72 -1.94 9.14
C GLU A 183 2.65 -1.32 8.24
N LEU A 184 3.02 -0.47 7.28
CA LEU A 184 2.11 0.06 6.28
C LEU A 184 1.39 -1.05 5.53
N LEU A 185 2.13 -2.04 5.01
CA LEU A 185 1.53 -3.18 4.32
C LEU A 185 0.60 -3.98 5.24
N THR A 186 1.04 -4.27 6.47
CA THR A 186 0.27 -5.03 7.46
C THR A 186 -1.05 -4.33 7.78
N ALA A 187 -1.00 -3.05 8.16
CA ALA A 187 -2.19 -2.26 8.48
C ALA A 187 -3.15 -2.13 7.28
N THR A 188 -2.62 -1.96 6.07
CA THR A 188 -3.46 -1.87 4.86
C THR A 188 -4.13 -3.22 4.54
N ILE A 189 -3.45 -4.34 4.78
CA ILE A 189 -4.05 -5.66 4.65
C ILE A 189 -5.16 -5.84 5.69
N GLU A 190 -4.91 -5.49 6.95
CA GLU A 190 -5.91 -5.58 8.02
C GLU A 190 -7.14 -4.72 7.71
N ASP A 191 -6.95 -3.50 7.23
CA ASP A 191 -8.02 -2.64 6.72
C ASP A 191 -8.85 -3.34 5.63
N ALA A 192 -8.20 -3.87 4.59
CA ALA A 192 -8.89 -4.57 3.51
C ALA A 192 -9.61 -5.84 3.99
N ARG A 193 -9.06 -6.57 4.96
CA ARG A 193 -9.74 -7.71 5.60
C ARG A 193 -10.99 -7.26 6.34
N ARG A 194 -10.91 -6.14 7.09
CA ARG A 194 -12.07 -5.56 7.78
C ARG A 194 -13.17 -5.18 6.79
N TRP A 195 -12.82 -4.50 5.69
CA TRP A 195 -13.80 -4.12 4.66
C TRP A 195 -14.40 -5.32 3.93
N ALA A 196 -13.65 -6.40 3.78
CA ALA A 196 -14.14 -7.66 3.22
C ALA A 196 -14.96 -8.51 4.21
N GLY A 197 -15.16 -8.06 5.46
CA GLY A 197 -15.86 -8.83 6.50
C GLY A 197 -15.08 -10.05 7.01
N ARG A 198 -13.75 -10.05 6.89
CA ARG A 198 -12.84 -11.17 7.23
C ARG A 198 -11.96 -10.89 8.45
N SER A 199 -12.45 -10.06 9.38
CA SER A 199 -11.72 -9.68 10.60
C SER A 199 -11.44 -10.86 11.54
N ASP A 200 -12.39 -11.79 11.63
CA ASP A 200 -12.31 -12.93 12.56
C ASP A 200 -11.62 -14.16 11.94
N ASP A 201 -11.40 -14.14 10.62
CA ASP A 201 -10.68 -15.20 9.92
C ASP A 201 -9.18 -15.00 10.14
N ALA A 202 -8.51 -15.96 10.78
CA ALA A 202 -7.06 -16.00 10.73
C ALA A 202 -6.62 -16.36 9.29
N PRO A 203 -5.73 -15.58 8.64
CA PRO A 203 -5.17 -15.99 7.36
C PRO A 203 -4.38 -17.30 7.54
N PRO A 204 -4.39 -18.20 6.54
CA PRO A 204 -3.63 -19.43 6.64
C PRO A 204 -2.14 -19.12 6.76
N ALA A 205 -1.42 -19.90 7.58
CA ALA A 205 0.02 -19.75 7.69
C ALA A 205 0.70 -20.08 6.35
N LEU A 206 1.80 -19.38 6.05
CA LEU A 206 2.62 -19.70 4.89
C LEU A 206 3.39 -21.01 5.13
N ALA A 207 2.79 -22.14 4.76
CA ALA A 207 3.35 -23.47 4.90
C ALA A 207 4.53 -23.71 3.91
N PRO A 208 5.78 -23.91 4.38
CA PRO A 208 6.95 -24.15 3.52
C PRO A 208 6.77 -25.30 2.54
N GLU A 209 6.00 -26.32 2.91
CA GLU A 209 5.74 -27.53 2.13
C GLU A 209 5.02 -27.20 0.81
N VAL A 210 4.25 -26.11 0.78
CA VAL A 210 3.45 -25.69 -0.38
C VAL A 210 4.30 -24.94 -1.40
N TRP A 211 5.26 -24.11 -0.97
CA TRP A 211 5.99 -23.22 -1.87
C TRP A 211 7.48 -23.55 -2.04
N ALA A 212 8.15 -24.11 -1.02
CA ALA A 212 9.59 -24.36 -1.05
C ALA A 212 10.05 -25.36 -2.14
N PRO A 213 9.25 -26.38 -2.52
CA PRO A 213 9.59 -27.25 -3.65
C PRO A 213 9.61 -26.53 -5.01
N VAL A 214 8.82 -25.44 -5.13
CA VAL A 214 8.54 -24.76 -6.40
C VAL A 214 9.38 -23.49 -6.56
N VAL A 215 9.43 -22.66 -5.51
CA VAL A 215 10.07 -21.34 -5.52
C VAL A 215 11.51 -21.47 -5.03
N LYS A 216 12.45 -21.11 -5.90
CA LYS A 216 13.87 -21.02 -5.52
C LYS A 216 14.15 -19.66 -4.90
N PRO A 217 15.16 -19.53 -4.02
CA PRO A 217 15.61 -18.23 -3.56
C PRO A 217 15.95 -17.33 -4.76
N ALA A 218 15.51 -16.07 -4.72
CA ALA A 218 16.05 -15.05 -5.60
C ALA A 218 17.58 -15.07 -5.50
N ALA A 219 18.27 -14.97 -6.64
CA ALA A 219 19.71 -14.79 -6.63
C ALA A 219 20.03 -13.47 -5.91
N ALA A 220 21.08 -13.45 -5.09
CA ALA A 220 21.59 -12.18 -4.59
C ALA A 220 21.98 -11.31 -5.80
N GLU A 221 21.47 -10.08 -5.86
CA GLU A 221 22.00 -9.09 -6.80
C GLU A 221 23.46 -8.84 -6.40
N VAL A 222 24.39 -9.03 -7.34
CA VAL A 222 25.84 -8.81 -7.17
C VAL A 222 26.16 -7.35 -7.38
#